data_AF-A0A1H0TZR7-F1
#
_entry.id   AF-A0A1H0TZR7-F1
#
_cell.length_a   1.000
_cell.length_b   1.000
_cell.length_c   1.000
_cell.angle_alpha   90.00
_cell.angle_beta   90.00
_cell.angle_gamma   90.00
#
_symmetry.space_group_name_H-M   'P 1'
#
loop_
_entity.id
_entity.type
_entity.pdbx_description
1 polymer ?
#
loop_
_entity_poly.entity_id
_entity_poly.type
_entity_poly.pdbx_seq_one_letter_code
_entity_poly.pdbx_strand_id
1 'polypeptide(L)' 'MDDLTATEVQNLMTSYMTNTMAFVVTADLMKKVEDAGVKKMLKFGLKIATEEVEGAEFFLKKSNRALQNPSQKRIY' A
#
# COMPACT_ATOMS: atom_id res chain seq x y z
N MET A 1 -17.00 -0.89 18.75
CA MET A 1 -15.85 -1.37 17.96
C MET A 1 -14.66 -0.93 18.76
N ASP A 2 -13.87 -1.88 19.25
CA ASP A 2 -12.82 -1.57 20.21
C ASP A 2 -11.77 -0.66 19.58
N ASP A 3 -11.30 0.32 20.34
CA ASP A 3 -10.20 1.17 19.93
C ASP A 3 -8.97 0.29 19.66
N LEU A 4 -8.30 0.54 18.53
CA LEU A 4 -7.05 -0.15 18.22
C LEU A 4 -6.03 0.12 19.32
N THR A 5 -5.38 -0.94 19.78
CA THR A 5 -4.25 -0.84 20.69
C THR A 5 -3.09 -0.09 20.02
N ALA A 6 -2.18 0.47 20.82
CA ALA A 6 -1.00 1.15 20.30
C ALA A 6 -0.18 0.25 19.35
N THR A 7 -0.09 -1.05 19.67
CA THR A 7 0.60 -2.05 18.84
C THR A 7 -0.09 -2.26 17.49
N GLU A 8 -1.42 -2.36 17.47
CA GLU A 8 -2.18 -2.50 16.22
C GLU A 8 -2.07 -1.25 15.35
N VAL A 9 -2.12 -0.06 15.95
CA VAL A 9 -1.87 1.20 15.22
C VAL A 9 -0.47 1.21 14.63
N GLN A 10 0.56 0.83 15.39
CA GLN A 10 1.93 0.78 14.90
C GLN A 10 2.08 -0.23 13.75
N ASN A 11 1.46 -1.42 13.87
CA ASN A 11 1.50 -2.44 12.83
C ASN A 11 0.79 -1.97 11.55
N LEU A 12 -0.38 -1.32 11.68
CA LEU A 12 -1.10 -0.74 10.54
C LEU A 12 -0.32 0.39 9.87
N MET A 13 0.34 1.26 10.64
CA MET A 13 1.19 2.31 10.10
C MET A 13 2.40 1.73 9.35
N THR A 14 3.08 0.73 9.93
CA THR A 14 4.19 0.02 9.26
C THR A 14 3.72 -0.66 7.97
N SER A 15 2.56 -1.32 8.01
CA SER A 15 1.93 -1.95 6.85
C SER A 15 1.62 -0.92 5.76
N TYR A 16 0.98 0.20 6.12
CA TYR A 16 0.67 1.29 5.20
C TYR A 16 1.92 1.80 4.48
N MET A 17 2.99 2.10 5.22
CA MET A 17 4.24 2.60 4.64
C MET A 17 4.90 1.56 3.72
N THR A 18 4.97 0.31 4.18
CA THR A 18 5.63 -0.78 3.42
C THR A 18 4.88 -1.06 2.12
N ASN A 19 3.56 -1.14 2.18
CA ASN A 19 2.72 -1.41 1.01
C ASN A 19 2.68 -0.22 0.05
N THR A 20 2.75 1.01 0.56
CA THR A 20 2.90 2.21 -0.29
C THR A 20 4.22 2.17 -1.05
N MET A 21 5.32 1.80 -0.39
CA MET A 21 6.61 1.64 -1.05
C MET A 21 6.57 0.52 -2.09
N ALA A 22 5.99 -0.63 -1.75
CA ALA A 22 5.81 -1.75 -2.66
C ALA A 22 5.00 -1.35 -3.90
N PHE A 23 3.92 -0.58 -3.73
CA PHE A 23 3.14 -0.03 -4.85
C PHE A 23 4.00 0.84 -5.77
N VAL A 24 4.71 1.83 -5.22
CA VAL A 24 5.53 2.77 -6.00
C VAL A 24 6.64 2.04 -6.76
N VAL A 25 7.39 1.17 -6.09
CA VAL A 25 8.50 0.42 -6.71
C VAL A 25 7.97 -0.55 -7.76
N THR A 26 6.90 -1.28 -7.47
CA THR A 26 6.32 -2.24 -8.43
C THR A 26 5.76 -1.52 -9.66
N ALA A 27 5.13 -0.36 -9.48
CA ALA A 27 4.64 0.45 -10.59
C ALA A 27 5.79 0.96 -11.47
N ASP A 28 6.92 1.37 -10.87
CA ASP A 28 8.11 1.77 -11.63
C ASP A 28 8.74 0.60 -12.39
N LEU A 29 8.88 -0.57 -11.76
CA LEU A 29 9.38 -1.77 -12.42
C LEU A 29 8.48 -2.22 -13.57
N MET A 30 7.15 -2.11 -13.42
CA MET A 30 6.18 -2.48 -14.45
C MET A 30 6.30 -1.63 -15.72
N LYS A 31 6.83 -0.40 -15.62
CA LYS A 31 7.10 0.47 -16.78
C LYS A 31 8.35 0.04 -17.56
N LYS A 32 9.28 -0.67 -16.90
CA LYS A 32 10.60 -1.03 -17.45
C LYS A 32 10.70 -2.50 -17.88
N VAL A 33 9.79 -3.35 -17.40
CA VAL A 33 9.82 -4.79 -17.68
C VAL A 33 9.42 -5.11 -19.12
N GLU A 34 10.26 -5.90 -19.80
CA GLU A 34 10.01 -6.39 -21.16
C GLU A 34 9.47 -7.83 -21.15
N ASP A 35 9.93 -8.67 -20.22
CA ASP A 35 9.48 -10.05 -20.10
C ASP A 35 8.00 -10.15 -19.71
N ALA A 36 7.23 -10.90 -20.49
CA ALA A 36 5.79 -11.03 -20.30
C ALA A 36 5.41 -11.77 -19.01
N GLY A 37 6.22 -12.76 -18.59
CA GLY A 37 6.00 -13.52 -17.36
C GLY A 37 6.21 -12.65 -16.13
N VAL A 38 7.34 -11.93 -16.09
CA VAL A 38 7.66 -10.96 -15.03
C VAL A 38 6.63 -9.82 -15.01
N LYS A 39 6.18 -9.33 -16.18
CA LYS A 39 5.13 -8.31 -16.26
C LYS A 39 3.81 -8.76 -15.64
N LYS A 40 3.42 -10.02 -15.86
CA LYS A 40 2.22 -10.60 -15.24
C LYS A 40 2.37 -10.69 -13.71
N MET A 41 3.54 -11.10 -13.23
CA MET A 41 3.84 -11.15 -11.80
C MET A 41 3.79 -9.75 -11.16
N LEU A 42 4.45 -8.76 -11.77
CA LEU A 42 4.46 -7.38 -11.28
C LEU A 42 3.06 -6.77 -11.27
N LYS A 43 2.23 -7.04 -12.30
CA LYS A 43 0.84 -6.60 -12.32
C LYS A 43 0.03 -7.18 -11.15
N PHE A 44 0.25 -8.44 -10.81
CA PHE A 44 -0.40 -9.07 -9.66
C PHE A 44 0.11 -8.48 -8.33
N GLY A 45 1.42 -8.30 -8.18
CA GLY A 45 2.00 -7.65 -7.00
C GLY A 45 1.49 -6.22 -6.80
N LEU A 46 1.35 -5.46 -7.89
CA LEU A 46 0.81 -4.10 -7.85
C LEU A 46 -0.65 -4.08 -7.38
N LYS A 47 -1.45 -5.05 -7.81
CA LYS A 47 -2.83 -5.21 -7.34
C LYS A 47 -2.87 -5.46 -5.83
N ILE A 48 -2.09 -6.41 -5.32
CA ILE A 48 -2.02 -6.70 -3.88
C ILE A 48 -1.59 -5.46 -3.10
N ALA A 49 -0.51 -4.80 -3.51
CA ALA A 49 -0.04 -3.60 -2.82
C ALA A 49 -1.10 -2.49 -2.80
N THR A 50 -1.88 -2.35 -3.86
CA THR A 50 -2.97 -1.37 -3.93
C THR A 50 -4.08 -1.69 -2.91
N GLU A 51 -4.54 -2.94 -2.88
CA GLU A 51 -5.59 -3.40 -1.96
C GLU A 51 -5.15 -3.28 -0.49
N GLU A 52 -3.91 -3.64 -0.18
CA GLU A 52 -3.33 -3.52 1.16
C GLU A 52 -3.18 -2.07 1.62
N VAL A 53 -2.75 -1.16 0.73
CA VAL A 53 -2.70 0.28 1.02
C VAL A 53 -4.11 0.80 1.34
N GLU A 54 -5.11 0.44 0.53
CA GLU A 54 -6.51 0.86 0.75
C GLU A 54 -7.09 0.33 2.06
N GLY A 55 -6.84 -0.94 2.38
CA GLY A 55 -7.24 -1.54 3.65
C GLY A 55 -6.61 -0.84 4.85
N ALA A 56 -5.29 -0.62 4.82
CA ALA A 56 -4.60 0.08 5.89
C ALA A 56 -5.09 1.53 6.04
N GLU A 57 -5.33 2.26 4.94
CA GLU A 57 -5.91 3.61 4.99
C GLU A 57 -7.30 3.61 5.62
N PHE A 58 -8.14 2.63 5.29
CA PHE A 58 -9.48 2.52 5.84
C PHE A 58 -9.45 2.39 7.36
N PHE A 59 -8.63 1.48 7.90
CA PHE A 59 -8.53 1.28 9.35
C PHE A 59 -7.89 2.47 10.07
N LEU A 60 -6.86 3.10 9.49
CA LEU A 60 -6.21 4.26 10.09
C LEU A 60 -7.14 5.49 10.12
N LYS A 61 -7.87 5.77 9.04
CA LYS A 61 -8.87 6.85 8.98
C LYS A 61 -10.00 6.61 9.98
N LYS A 62 -10.48 5.37 10.07
CA LYS A 62 -11.55 4.99 11.02
C LYS A 62 -11.13 5.19 12.48
N SER A 63 -9.84 5.02 12.78
CA SER A 63 -9.25 5.25 14.11
C SER A 63 -8.81 6.70 14.34
N ASN A 64 -9.24 7.64 13.49
CA ASN A 64 -8.93 9.08 13.55
C ASN A 64 -7.42 9.38 13.59
N ARG A 65 -6.60 8.55 12.92
CA ARG A 65 -5.15 8.75 12.80
C ARG A 65 -4.80 9.39 11.46
N ALA A 66 -3.87 10.34 11.49
CA ALA A 66 -3.34 10.95 10.27
C ALA A 66 -2.45 9.94 9.51
N LEU A 67 -2.63 9.86 8.20
CA LEU A 67 -1.75 9.08 7.34
C LEU A 67 -0.41 9.81 7.19
N GLN A 68 0.69 9.08 7.39
CA GLN A 68 2.01 9.61 7.07
C GLN A 68 2.21 9.51 5.55
N ASN A 69 2.35 10.67 4.90
CA ASN A 69 2.50 10.80 3.44
C ASN A 69 1.30 10.20 2.66
N PRO A 70 0.12 10.87 2.68
CA PRO A 70 -1.06 10.37 1.98
C PRO A 70 -0.72 10.14 0.52
N SER A 71 -0.89 8.88 0.08
CA SER A 71 -0.52 8.36 -1.24
C SER A 71 -0.65 9.45 -2.31
N GLN A 72 0.49 10.05 -2.68
CA GLN A 72 0.56 11.15 -3.65
C GLN A 72 -0.20 10.71 -4.89
N LYS A 73 -1.34 11.38 -5.14
CA LYS A 73 -2.26 11.18 -6.28
C LYS A 73 -1.91 9.97 -7.13
N ARG A 74 -2.61 8.85 -6.88
CA ARG A 74 -2.56 7.61 -7.67
C ARG A 74 -3.00 7.89 -9.11
N ILE A 75 -2.12 8.50 -9.89
CA ILE A 75 -2.27 8.80 -11.32
C ILE A 75 -1.07 8.13 -11.99
N TYR A 76 -1.20 6.84 -12.27
CA TYR A 76 -0.34 6.10 -13.20
C TYR A 76 -1.17 5.05 -13.92
#